data_AF-A0A662UEB2-F1
#
_entry.id   AF-A0A662UEB2-F1
#
_cell.length_a   1.000
_cell.length_b   1.000
_cell.length_c   1.000
_cell.angle_alpha   90.00
_cell.angle_beta   90.00
_cell.angle_gamma   90.00
#
_symmetry.space_group_name_H-M   'P 1'
#
loop_
_entity.id
_entity.type
_entity.pdbx_description
1 polymer ?
#
loop_
_entity_poly.entity_id
_entity_poly.type
_entity_poly.pdbx_seq_one_letter_code
_entity_poly.pdbx_strand_id
1 'polypeptide(L)'
;MNRAKDFLKNPALWIGVALATLSLFLPTRFRLIALLSSPLPPLLAYILAALRKRRVLTHADEDLLYVIAHMYAVSTGRPPRERLFELGSVSGLGYGEYSAVLSKIAVLAKRWGYGFIKAIKIQAEQVTNNLFRDFLVRLAEAMNVGEDLERFLGSEFESILAEYEASYTRVLEAVKMLLGMYTASMSSALFIIVNMILIALLIFGGVTLVVVSFLGTIAALTALVFMIRKVLPREKLVHDLSVNIPERRLYAYTLITAVVLGAVVGLGVFRIFKDPSYFMISFGAFLIVPGFMGRKIEGKIKNVDSFFVVFIRSFGLTLSSVRNYASALRSLLRTDFGELTRP
;
A
#
# COMPACT_ATOMS: atom_id res chain seq x y z
N MET A 1 10.37 -17.49 29.55
CA MET A 1 9.06 -17.24 30.20
C MET A 1 8.16 -16.21 29.49
N ASN A 2 8.70 -15.19 28.79
CA ASN A 2 7.86 -14.18 28.10
C ASN A 2 7.11 -14.65 26.83
N ARG A 3 7.60 -15.64 26.09
CA ARG A 3 6.90 -16.15 24.87
C ARG A 3 5.58 -16.87 25.15
N ALA A 4 5.41 -17.47 26.34
CA ALA A 4 4.18 -18.20 26.69
C ALA A 4 3.02 -17.25 27.06
N LYS A 5 3.34 -16.11 27.72
CA LYS A 5 2.34 -15.08 28.05
C LYS A 5 1.84 -14.32 26.82
N ASP A 6 2.68 -14.10 25.81
CA ASP A 6 2.26 -13.51 24.54
C ASP A 6 1.40 -14.46 23.69
N PHE A 7 1.63 -15.78 23.82
CA PHE A 7 0.79 -16.80 23.19
C PHE A 7 -0.63 -16.79 23.77
N LEU A 8 -0.79 -16.75 25.10
CA LEU A 8 -2.10 -16.74 25.79
C LEU A 8 -2.96 -15.49 25.52
N LYS A 9 -2.35 -14.36 25.11
CA LYS A 9 -3.08 -13.13 24.75
C LYS A 9 -3.59 -13.10 23.30
N ASN A 10 -3.29 -14.12 22.49
CA ASN A 10 -3.64 -14.12 21.08
C ASN A 10 -5.13 -14.48 20.89
N PRO A 11 -5.99 -13.57 20.40
CA PRO A 11 -7.45 -13.78 20.34
C PRO A 11 -7.83 -14.99 19.46
N ALA A 12 -6.97 -15.38 18.51
CA ALA A 12 -7.18 -16.52 17.64
C ALA A 12 -7.17 -17.89 18.35
N LEU A 13 -6.46 -18.03 19.49
CA LEU A 13 -6.49 -19.26 20.28
C LEU A 13 -7.82 -19.40 21.01
N TRP A 14 -8.33 -18.30 21.57
CA TRP A 14 -9.64 -18.27 22.22
C TRP A 14 -10.78 -18.52 21.21
N ILE A 15 -10.65 -18.04 19.97
CA ILE A 15 -11.58 -18.37 18.88
C ILE A 15 -11.52 -19.88 18.54
N GLY A 16 -10.33 -20.47 18.48
CA GLY A 16 -10.16 -21.92 18.25
C GLY A 16 -10.75 -22.80 19.37
N VAL A 17 -10.57 -22.39 20.62
CA VAL A 17 -11.14 -23.05 21.82
C VAL A 17 -12.66 -22.83 21.91
N ALA A 18 -13.17 -21.65 21.53
CA ALA A 18 -14.60 -21.38 21.44
C ALA A 18 -15.27 -22.24 20.36
N LEU A 19 -14.63 -22.44 19.20
CA LEU A 19 -15.12 -23.33 18.15
C LEU A 19 -15.10 -24.81 18.58
N ALA A 20 -14.06 -25.24 19.29
CA ALA A 20 -13.97 -26.59 19.84
C ALA A 20 -15.07 -26.87 20.88
N THR A 21 -15.33 -25.91 21.77
CA THR A 21 -16.38 -26.03 22.79
C THR A 21 -17.78 -25.92 22.18
N LEU A 22 -17.99 -25.07 21.18
CA LEU A 22 -19.24 -24.97 20.43
C LEU A 22 -19.55 -26.28 19.67
N SER A 23 -18.53 -27.00 19.19
CA SER A 23 -18.71 -28.28 18.48
C SER A 23 -19.41 -29.37 19.31
N LEU A 24 -19.33 -29.30 20.65
CA LEU A 24 -19.99 -30.23 21.56
C LEU A 24 -21.51 -30.02 21.66
N PHE A 25 -22.00 -28.83 21.30
CA PHE A 25 -23.42 -28.45 21.41
C PHE A 25 -24.18 -28.49 20.08
N LEU A 26 -23.51 -28.78 18.94
CA LEU A 26 -24.15 -28.85 17.63
C LEU A 26 -24.69 -30.27 17.31
N PRO A 27 -25.76 -30.38 16.49
CA PRO A 27 -26.27 -31.66 15.97
C PRO A 27 -25.16 -32.48 15.29
N THR A 28 -25.25 -33.82 15.36
CA THR A 28 -24.23 -34.77 14.87
C THR A 28 -23.73 -34.52 13.45
N ARG A 29 -24.56 -33.94 12.57
CA ARG A 29 -24.20 -33.60 11.18
C ARG A 29 -23.19 -32.44 11.08
N PHE A 30 -23.18 -31.50 12.02
CA PHE A 30 -22.32 -30.31 11.99
C PHE A 30 -21.11 -30.40 12.92
N ARG A 31 -21.10 -31.36 13.86
CA ARG A 31 -20.03 -31.57 14.83
C ARG A 31 -18.67 -31.85 14.19
N LEU A 32 -18.63 -32.63 13.11
CA LEU A 32 -17.39 -32.95 12.37
C LEU A 32 -16.79 -31.71 11.68
N ILE A 33 -17.64 -30.86 11.10
CA ILE A 33 -17.23 -29.63 10.41
C ILE A 33 -16.66 -28.63 11.43
N ALA A 34 -17.33 -28.46 12.57
CA ALA A 34 -16.88 -27.58 13.65
C ALA A 34 -15.52 -28.03 14.23
N LEU A 35 -15.33 -29.33 14.46
CA LEU A 35 -14.08 -29.88 14.98
C LEU A 35 -12.90 -29.70 14.01
N LEU A 36 -13.11 -29.97 12.72
CA LEU A 36 -12.08 -29.79 11.69
C LEU A 36 -11.73 -28.32 11.44
N SER A 37 -12.67 -27.40 11.69
CA SER A 37 -12.42 -25.95 11.57
C SER A 37 -11.69 -25.35 12.77
N SER A 38 -11.73 -25.99 13.95
CA SER A 38 -11.12 -25.50 15.20
C SER A 38 -9.60 -25.22 15.11
N PRO A 39 -8.76 -26.05 14.46
CA PRO A 39 -7.32 -25.77 14.37
C PRO A 39 -6.96 -24.68 13.35
N LEU A 40 -7.86 -24.30 12.42
CA LEU A 40 -7.56 -23.34 11.35
C LEU A 40 -7.25 -21.91 11.87
N PRO A 41 -8.03 -21.30 12.79
CA PRO A 41 -7.75 -19.96 13.32
C PRO A 41 -6.39 -19.83 14.03
N PRO A 42 -6.00 -20.72 14.97
CA PRO A 42 -4.71 -20.61 15.63
C PRO A 42 -3.53 -20.92 14.69
N LEU A 43 -3.70 -21.83 13.72
CA LEU A 43 -2.69 -22.10 12.69
C LEU A 43 -2.47 -20.87 11.80
N LEU A 44 -3.55 -20.24 11.32
CA LEU A 44 -3.48 -18.99 10.56
C LEU A 44 -2.82 -17.87 11.35
N ALA A 45 -3.18 -17.69 12.62
CA ALA A 45 -2.58 -16.67 13.47
C ALA A 45 -1.09 -16.92 13.73
N TYR A 46 -0.69 -18.18 13.88
CA TYR A 46 0.71 -18.57 14.01
C TYR A 46 1.50 -18.28 12.74
N ILE A 47 0.96 -18.66 11.56
CA ILE A 47 1.56 -18.35 10.25
C ILE A 47 1.69 -16.84 10.07
N LEU A 48 0.64 -16.07 10.38
CA LEU A 48 0.66 -14.61 10.31
C LEU A 48 1.65 -13.98 11.29
N ALA A 49 1.83 -14.53 12.49
CA ALA A 49 2.81 -14.05 13.46
C ALA A 49 4.25 -14.40 13.05
N ALA A 50 4.45 -15.60 12.50
CA ALA A 50 5.74 -16.02 11.94
C ALA A 50 6.13 -15.15 10.74
N LEU A 51 5.19 -14.84 9.86
CA LEU A 51 5.36 -13.90 8.75
C LEU A 51 5.57 -12.47 9.23
N ARG A 52 4.90 -12.02 10.30
CA ARG A 52 5.13 -10.67 10.87
C ARG A 52 6.53 -10.53 11.48
N LYS A 53 7.06 -11.61 12.06
CA LYS A 53 8.39 -11.65 12.69
C LYS A 53 9.50 -11.78 11.64
N ARG A 54 9.21 -12.51 10.55
CA ARG A 54 9.96 -12.48 9.29
C ARG A 54 9.49 -11.27 8.46
N ARG A 55 9.81 -10.04 8.88
CA ARG A 55 9.79 -8.85 8.00
C ARG A 55 10.82 -9.05 6.86
N VAL A 56 10.59 -10.04 6.01
CA VAL A 56 11.48 -10.46 4.91
C VAL A 56 11.31 -9.52 3.72
N LEU A 57 10.20 -8.79 3.67
CA LEU A 57 10.05 -7.60 2.84
C LEU A 57 10.37 -6.40 3.73
N THR A 58 11.67 -6.19 3.99
CA THR A 58 12.15 -4.93 4.53
C THR A 58 11.64 -3.84 3.60
N HIS A 59 10.80 -2.94 4.10
CA HIS A 59 10.34 -1.80 3.33
C HIS A 59 11.61 -1.06 2.86
N ALA A 60 11.79 -0.93 1.55
CA ALA A 60 12.76 0.00 1.02
C ALA A 60 12.30 1.39 1.47
N ASP A 61 13.17 2.12 2.15
CA ASP A 61 12.79 3.37 2.79
C ASP A 61 12.62 4.46 1.73
N GLU A 62 11.39 4.56 1.22
CA GLU A 62 11.00 5.49 0.17
C GLU A 62 11.19 6.95 0.61
N ASP A 63 10.92 7.24 1.89
CA ASP A 63 11.13 8.57 2.46
C ASP A 63 12.61 8.95 2.43
N LEU A 64 13.52 8.04 2.79
CA LEU A 64 14.97 8.27 2.71
C LEU A 64 15.43 8.54 1.27
N LEU A 65 14.98 7.72 0.31
CA LEU A 65 15.28 7.93 -1.11
C LEU A 65 14.85 9.32 -1.57
N TYR A 66 13.63 9.74 -1.22
CA TYR A 66 13.10 11.04 -1.62
C TYR A 66 13.77 12.23 -0.92
N VAL A 67 14.20 12.10 0.34
CA VAL A 67 15.01 13.12 1.01
C VAL A 67 16.29 13.36 0.24
N ILE A 68 17.00 12.29 -0.09
CA ILE A 68 18.33 12.39 -0.70
C ILE A 68 18.20 12.87 -2.14
N ALA A 69 17.17 12.42 -2.88
CA ALA A 69 16.83 12.97 -4.18
C ALA A 69 16.55 14.48 -4.11
N HIS A 70 15.83 14.94 -3.09
CA HIS A 70 15.55 16.36 -2.90
C HIS A 70 16.79 17.16 -2.50
N MET A 71 17.64 16.62 -1.62
CA MET A 71 18.95 17.21 -1.28
C MET A 71 19.81 17.35 -2.54
N TYR A 72 19.90 16.31 -3.36
CA TYR A 72 20.64 16.33 -4.62
C TYR A 72 20.06 17.37 -5.58
N ALA A 73 18.75 17.37 -5.82
CA ALA A 73 18.10 18.36 -6.68
C ALA A 73 18.35 19.80 -6.21
N VAL A 74 18.28 20.06 -4.90
CA VAL A 74 18.59 21.39 -4.31
C VAL A 74 20.08 21.73 -4.47
N SER A 75 20.98 20.75 -4.36
CA SER A 75 22.43 20.96 -4.50
C SER A 75 22.87 21.42 -5.89
N THR A 76 22.12 21.05 -6.95
CA THR A 76 22.39 21.52 -8.33
C THR A 76 22.31 23.04 -8.47
N GLY A 77 21.51 23.70 -7.62
CA GLY A 77 21.43 25.17 -7.56
C GLY A 77 22.57 25.83 -6.77
N ARG A 78 23.51 25.04 -6.23
CA ARG A 78 24.61 25.46 -5.35
C ARG A 78 24.20 26.47 -4.28
N PRO A 79 23.13 26.19 -3.51
CA PRO A 79 22.65 27.12 -2.52
C PRO A 79 23.61 27.19 -1.31
N PRO A 80 23.40 28.16 -0.41
CA PRO A 80 24.05 28.15 0.89
C PRO A 80 23.81 26.82 1.61
N ARG A 81 24.84 26.32 2.31
CA ARG A 81 24.84 24.98 2.96
C ARG A 81 23.61 24.72 3.81
N GLU A 82 23.11 25.74 4.51
CA GLU A 82 21.88 25.67 5.32
C GLU A 82 20.66 25.19 4.53
N ARG A 83 20.52 25.62 3.27
CA ARG A 83 19.34 25.32 2.48
C ARG A 83 19.21 23.83 2.17
N LEU A 84 20.31 23.08 2.17
CA LEU A 84 20.33 21.63 2.00
C LEU A 84 19.71 20.89 3.19
N PHE A 85 19.66 21.51 4.37
CA PHE A 85 19.09 20.93 5.60
C PHE A 85 17.69 21.49 5.92
N GLU A 86 17.27 22.56 5.24
CA GLU A 86 15.95 23.18 5.37
C GLU A 86 14.99 22.75 4.24
N LEU A 87 14.83 21.45 4.07
CA LEU A 87 13.93 20.84 3.08
C LEU A 87 12.48 20.91 3.58
N GLY A 88 11.93 22.12 3.65
CA GLY A 88 10.51 22.32 3.94
C GLY A 88 9.66 21.70 2.84
N SER A 89 8.86 20.69 3.16
CA SER A 89 7.91 20.10 2.21
C SER A 89 6.66 20.97 2.11
N VAL A 90 6.24 21.33 0.90
CA VAL A 90 4.95 22.01 0.63
C VAL A 90 3.74 21.17 1.11
N SER A 91 3.90 19.85 1.22
CA SER A 91 2.86 18.89 1.62
C SER A 91 2.62 18.79 3.14
N GLY A 92 3.35 19.54 3.97
CA GLY A 92 3.16 19.60 5.44
C GLY A 92 3.58 18.34 6.22
N LEU A 93 3.83 17.20 5.55
CA LEU A 93 4.21 15.93 6.18
C LEU A 93 5.72 15.69 6.27
N GLY A 94 6.55 16.48 5.57
CA GLY A 94 7.98 16.24 5.48
C GLY A 94 8.29 14.83 4.96
N TYR A 95 9.55 14.44 5.05
CA TYR A 95 9.98 13.06 4.86
C TYR A 95 10.02 12.32 6.22
N GLY A 96 8.94 12.44 6.99
CA GLY A 96 8.84 11.86 8.33
C GLY A 96 9.98 12.27 9.28
N GLU A 97 10.62 11.28 9.90
CA GLU A 97 11.69 11.49 10.87
C GLU A 97 12.95 12.15 10.27
N TYR A 98 13.22 11.95 8.99
CA TYR A 98 14.41 12.49 8.31
C TYR A 98 14.39 14.01 8.24
N SER A 99 13.24 14.59 7.89
CA SER A 99 13.07 16.05 7.84
C SER A 99 13.27 16.69 9.22
N ALA A 100 12.78 16.03 10.28
CA ALA A 100 12.98 16.49 11.65
C ALA A 100 14.46 16.46 12.06
N VAL A 101 15.20 15.41 11.68
CA VAL A 101 16.65 15.31 11.93
C VAL A 101 17.41 16.39 11.16
N LEU A 102 17.15 16.57 9.86
CA LEU A 102 17.82 17.60 9.05
C LEU A 102 17.54 19.01 9.58
N SER A 103 16.31 19.31 9.99
CA SER A 103 15.96 20.59 10.60
C SER A 103 16.71 20.82 11.92
N LYS A 104 16.84 19.78 12.77
CA LYS A 104 17.66 19.86 13.99
C LYS A 104 19.13 20.13 13.67
N ILE A 105 19.69 19.51 12.62
CA ILE A 105 21.05 19.79 12.15
C ILE A 105 21.18 21.26 11.74
N ALA A 106 20.25 21.81 10.96
CA ALA A 106 20.27 23.21 10.55
C ALA A 106 20.24 24.17 11.76
N VAL A 107 19.37 23.90 12.73
CA VAL A 107 19.26 24.67 13.97
C VAL A 107 20.56 24.60 14.78
N LEU A 108 21.11 23.42 15.01
CA LEU A 108 22.32 23.23 15.80
C LEU A 108 23.56 23.83 15.12
N ALA A 109 23.63 23.73 13.79
CA ALA A 109 24.74 24.28 13.01
C ALA A 109 24.75 25.81 13.02
N LYS A 110 23.60 26.46 12.74
CA LYS A 110 23.53 27.91 12.53
C LYS A 110 23.09 28.68 13.76
N ARG A 111 21.98 28.29 14.41
CA ARG A 111 21.45 29.04 15.57
C ARG A 111 22.32 28.87 16.81
N TRP A 112 22.89 27.68 16.98
CA TRP A 112 23.75 27.37 18.13
C TRP A 112 25.25 27.45 17.81
N GLY A 113 25.62 27.68 16.55
CA GLY A 113 27.01 27.93 16.16
C GLY A 113 27.95 26.72 16.21
N TYR A 114 27.45 25.49 16.33
CA TYR A 114 28.30 24.29 16.35
C TYR A 114 28.94 23.98 14.99
N GLY A 115 28.41 24.54 13.89
CA GLY A 115 28.80 24.22 12.52
C GLY A 115 28.20 22.90 12.03
N PHE A 116 28.03 22.78 10.70
CA PHE A 116 27.34 21.64 10.09
C PHE A 116 28.01 20.30 10.40
N ILE A 117 29.34 20.21 10.29
CA ILE A 117 30.08 18.94 10.48
C ILE A 117 29.83 18.37 11.89
N LYS A 118 29.95 19.21 12.93
CA LYS A 118 29.73 18.78 14.32
C LYS A 118 28.26 18.49 14.59
N ALA A 119 27.35 19.30 14.05
CA ALA A 119 25.91 19.08 14.20
C ALA A 119 25.43 17.76 13.57
N ILE A 120 25.95 17.42 12.38
CA ILE A 120 25.64 16.16 11.69
C ILE A 120 26.10 14.97 12.54
N LYS A 121 27.34 14.98 13.05
CA LYS A 121 27.86 13.90 13.89
C LYS A 121 27.01 13.65 15.14
N ILE A 122 26.60 14.73 15.84
CA ILE A 122 25.74 14.64 17.03
C ILE A 122 24.39 14.00 16.68
N GLN A 123 23.77 14.38 15.56
CA GLN A 123 22.47 13.83 15.17
C GLN A 123 22.58 12.40 14.62
N ALA A 124 23.67 12.04 13.94
CA ALA A 124 23.89 10.69 13.43
C ALA A 124 23.88 9.63 14.57
N GLU A 125 24.41 9.96 15.75
CA GLU A 125 24.38 9.08 16.92
C GLU A 125 22.95 8.80 17.44
N GLN A 126 22.01 9.71 17.19
CA GLN A 126 20.63 9.64 17.68
C GLN A 126 19.67 8.97 16.67
N VAL A 127 20.10 8.79 15.42
CA VAL A 127 19.29 8.19 14.36
C VAL A 127 19.17 6.67 14.55
N THR A 128 17.97 6.13 14.43
CA THR A 128 17.69 4.68 14.53
C THR A 128 17.91 3.93 13.22
N ASN A 129 17.69 4.58 12.07
CA ASN A 129 17.91 3.99 10.76
C ASN A 129 19.42 3.98 10.41
N ASN A 130 20.00 2.79 10.30
CA ASN A 130 21.42 2.61 9.99
C ASN A 130 21.82 3.23 8.63
N LEU A 131 21.01 3.08 7.59
CA LEU A 131 21.32 3.63 6.26
C LEU A 131 21.40 5.17 6.30
N PHE A 132 20.45 5.81 6.99
CA PHE A 132 20.47 7.27 7.13
C PHE A 132 21.61 7.75 8.04
N ARG A 133 21.92 7.01 9.10
CA ARG A 133 23.09 7.29 9.96
C ARG A 133 24.38 7.26 9.14
N ASP A 134 24.58 6.21 8.34
CA ASP A 134 25.79 6.04 7.55
C ASP A 134 25.91 7.13 6.47
N PHE A 135 24.78 7.51 5.85
CA PHE A 135 24.71 8.67 4.95
C PHE A 135 25.13 9.97 5.66
N LEU A 136 24.61 10.25 6.87
CA LEU A 136 24.98 11.44 7.63
C LEU A 136 26.47 11.46 7.98
N VAL A 137 27.05 10.31 8.36
CA VAL A 137 28.50 10.21 8.65
C VAL A 137 29.32 10.53 7.40
N ARG A 138 28.99 9.92 6.25
CA ARG A 138 29.67 10.21 4.98
C ARG A 138 29.49 11.65 4.54
N LEU A 139 28.31 12.23 4.73
CA LEU A 139 28.05 13.65 4.44
C LEU A 139 28.93 14.56 5.30
N ALA A 140 29.09 14.26 6.60
CA ALA A 140 29.97 15.04 7.47
C ALA A 140 31.44 14.96 7.03
N GLU A 141 31.89 13.79 6.56
CA GLU A 141 33.24 13.57 6.02
C GLU A 141 33.46 14.33 4.72
N ALA A 142 32.54 14.22 3.76
CA ALA A 142 32.56 14.96 2.50
C ALA A 142 32.64 16.48 2.74
N MET A 143 31.82 16.99 3.67
CA MET A 143 31.84 18.41 4.07
C MET A 143 33.14 18.83 4.77
N ASN A 144 33.78 17.91 5.51
CA ASN A 144 35.03 18.19 6.23
C ASN A 144 36.24 18.25 5.28
N VAL A 145 36.26 17.42 4.25
CA VAL A 145 37.30 17.41 3.20
C VAL A 145 37.07 18.52 2.16
N GLY A 146 35.87 19.11 2.12
CA GLY A 146 35.53 20.16 1.17
C GLY A 146 35.18 19.62 -0.21
N GLU A 147 34.66 18.39 -0.27
CA GLU A 147 34.14 17.79 -1.50
C GLU A 147 32.99 18.63 -2.08
N ASP A 148 32.81 18.55 -3.41
CA ASP A 148 31.66 19.14 -4.08
C ASP A 148 30.38 18.38 -3.68
N LEU A 149 29.52 19.04 -2.89
CA LEU A 149 28.29 18.43 -2.38
C LEU A 149 27.35 17.97 -3.49
N GLU A 150 27.37 18.61 -4.66
CA GLU A 150 26.57 18.20 -5.81
C GLU A 150 27.00 16.80 -6.30
N ARG A 151 28.31 16.58 -6.40
CA ARG A 151 28.88 15.29 -6.83
C ARG A 151 28.67 14.21 -5.77
N PHE A 152 28.93 14.54 -4.51
CA PHE A 152 28.71 13.63 -3.39
C PHE A 152 27.25 13.16 -3.33
N LEU A 153 26.29 14.11 -3.30
CA LEU A 153 24.87 13.80 -3.22
C LEU A 153 24.37 13.04 -4.46
N GLY A 154 24.94 13.31 -5.64
CA GLY A 154 24.66 12.54 -6.85
C GLY A 154 25.08 11.07 -6.70
N SER A 155 26.30 10.82 -6.22
CA SER A 155 26.78 9.44 -6.00
C SER A 155 25.99 8.69 -4.92
N GLU A 156 25.62 9.37 -3.83
CA GLU A 156 24.79 8.78 -2.77
C GLU A 156 23.38 8.48 -3.28
N PHE A 157 22.79 9.37 -4.07
CA PHE A 157 21.48 9.15 -4.67
C PHE A 157 21.48 7.92 -5.58
N GLU A 158 22.46 7.78 -6.47
CA GLU A 158 22.59 6.62 -7.36
C GLU A 158 22.77 5.31 -6.57
N SER A 159 23.59 5.32 -5.52
CA SER A 159 23.80 4.15 -4.67
C SER A 159 22.51 3.71 -3.96
N ILE A 160 21.78 4.66 -3.38
CA ILE A 160 20.54 4.38 -2.64
C ILE A 160 19.40 4.02 -3.60
N LEU A 161 19.36 4.61 -4.79
CA LEU A 161 18.43 4.25 -5.85
C LEU A 161 18.65 2.79 -6.29
N ALA A 162 19.91 2.39 -6.53
CA ALA A 162 20.23 1.01 -6.89
C ALA A 162 19.83 0.00 -5.80
N GLU A 163 20.07 0.32 -4.53
CA GLU A 163 19.63 -0.52 -3.40
C GLU A 163 18.09 -0.58 -3.31
N TYR A 164 17.42 0.56 -3.50
CA TYR A 164 15.97 0.64 -3.54
C TYR A 164 15.39 -0.21 -4.68
N GLU A 165 15.90 -0.10 -5.90
CA GLU A 165 15.48 -0.89 -7.06
C GLU A 165 15.67 -2.40 -6.83
N ALA A 166 16.80 -2.81 -6.25
CA ALA A 166 17.06 -4.20 -5.92
C ALA A 166 16.10 -4.72 -4.83
N SER A 167 15.77 -3.89 -3.84
CA SER A 167 14.78 -4.23 -2.81
C SER A 167 13.36 -4.31 -3.39
N TYR A 168 12.98 -3.32 -4.19
CA TYR A 168 11.66 -3.24 -4.82
C TYR A 168 11.44 -4.37 -5.84
N THR A 169 12.48 -4.77 -6.57
CA THR A 169 12.43 -5.93 -7.47
C THR A 169 12.09 -7.23 -6.71
N ARG A 170 12.68 -7.44 -5.52
CA ARG A 170 12.34 -8.57 -4.65
C ARG A 170 10.89 -8.52 -4.18
N VAL A 171 10.36 -7.33 -3.90
CA VAL A 171 8.93 -7.15 -3.58
C VAL A 171 8.08 -7.54 -4.79
N LEU A 172 8.41 -7.05 -6.00
CA LEU A 172 7.67 -7.39 -7.23
C LEU A 172 7.69 -8.90 -7.53
N GLU A 173 8.81 -9.58 -7.32
CA GLU A 173 8.90 -11.05 -7.44
C GLU A 173 7.98 -11.76 -6.44
N ALA A 174 7.95 -11.31 -5.19
CA ALA A 174 7.03 -11.84 -4.19
C ALA A 174 5.56 -11.59 -4.57
N VAL A 175 5.23 -10.42 -5.13
CA VAL A 175 3.88 -10.12 -5.65
C VAL A 175 3.53 -11.05 -6.81
N LYS A 176 4.44 -11.29 -7.77
CA LYS A 176 4.23 -12.22 -8.88
C LYS A 176 3.97 -13.64 -8.39
N MET A 177 4.74 -14.11 -7.40
CA MET A 177 4.54 -15.42 -6.79
C MET A 177 3.17 -15.53 -6.11
N LEU A 178 2.78 -14.51 -5.33
CA LEU A 178 1.47 -14.46 -4.67
C LEU A 178 0.32 -14.37 -5.67
N LEU A 179 0.50 -13.66 -6.78
CA LEU A 179 -0.46 -13.64 -7.89
C LEU A 179 -0.61 -15.03 -8.50
N GLY A 180 0.49 -15.76 -8.71
CA GLY A 180 0.46 -17.16 -9.17
C GLY A 180 -0.28 -18.09 -8.20
N MET A 181 -0.10 -17.90 -6.88
CA MET A 181 -0.84 -18.65 -5.87
C MET A 181 -2.34 -18.30 -5.89
N TYR A 182 -2.66 -17.02 -6.08
CA TYR A 182 -4.04 -16.55 -6.17
C TYR A 182 -4.75 -17.12 -7.41
N THR A 183 -4.12 -17.09 -8.59
CA THR A 183 -4.70 -17.65 -9.81
C THR A 183 -4.88 -19.16 -9.72
N ALA A 184 -3.89 -19.88 -9.17
CA ALA A 184 -4.03 -21.33 -8.94
C ALA A 184 -5.17 -21.65 -7.95
N SER A 185 -5.26 -20.88 -6.86
CA SER A 185 -6.33 -21.04 -5.86
C SER A 185 -7.71 -20.73 -6.45
N MET A 186 -7.82 -19.72 -7.30
CA MET A 186 -9.04 -19.37 -8.03
C MET A 186 -9.47 -20.48 -8.99
N SER A 187 -8.54 -21.06 -9.74
CA SER A 187 -8.83 -22.21 -10.62
C SER A 187 -9.32 -23.43 -9.84
N SER A 188 -8.66 -23.77 -8.73
CA SER A 188 -9.09 -24.85 -7.83
C SER A 188 -10.47 -24.58 -7.23
N ALA A 189 -10.73 -23.34 -6.82
CA ALA A 189 -12.03 -22.88 -6.33
C ALA A 189 -13.15 -23.06 -7.37
N LEU A 190 -12.90 -22.67 -8.63
CA LEU A 190 -13.83 -22.87 -9.74
C LEU A 190 -14.08 -24.36 -10.00
N PHE A 191 -13.03 -25.19 -9.98
CA PHE A 191 -13.16 -26.64 -10.15
C PHE A 191 -14.04 -27.26 -9.06
N ILE A 192 -13.83 -26.87 -7.80
CA ILE A 192 -14.67 -27.30 -6.66
C ILE A 192 -16.12 -26.90 -6.91
N ILE A 193 -16.38 -25.62 -7.26
CA ILE A 193 -17.75 -25.15 -7.51
C ILE A 193 -18.42 -25.94 -8.63
N VAL A 194 -17.76 -26.13 -9.77
CA VAL A 194 -18.34 -26.86 -10.91
C VAL A 194 -18.62 -28.31 -10.56
N ASN A 195 -17.67 -29.01 -9.93
CA ASN A 195 -17.87 -30.39 -9.52
C ASN A 195 -19.01 -30.52 -8.50
N MET A 196 -19.12 -29.55 -7.60
CA MET A 196 -20.16 -29.55 -6.59
C MET A 196 -21.56 -29.27 -7.16
N ILE A 197 -21.65 -28.44 -8.20
CA ILE A 197 -22.87 -28.28 -8.99
C ILE A 197 -23.24 -29.59 -9.69
N LEU A 198 -22.27 -30.30 -10.29
CA LEU A 198 -22.52 -31.59 -10.92
C LEU A 198 -23.04 -32.64 -9.94
N ILE A 199 -22.43 -32.74 -8.75
CA ILE A 199 -22.89 -33.64 -7.67
C ILE A 199 -24.30 -33.26 -7.22
N ALA A 200 -24.57 -31.97 -7.03
CA ALA A 200 -25.89 -31.50 -6.62
C ALA A 200 -26.98 -31.85 -7.66
N LEU A 201 -26.64 -31.81 -8.95
CA LEU A 201 -27.53 -32.16 -10.06
C LEU A 201 -27.75 -33.68 -10.18
N LEU A 202 -26.71 -34.50 -9.98
CA LEU A 202 -26.76 -35.94 -10.18
C LEU A 202 -27.25 -36.75 -8.97
N ILE A 203 -26.92 -36.33 -7.74
CA ILE A 203 -27.07 -37.15 -6.52
C ILE A 203 -28.08 -36.52 -5.55
N PHE A 204 -29.06 -35.77 -6.06
CA PHE A 204 -30.04 -35.03 -5.24
C PHE A 204 -29.41 -34.20 -4.10
N GLY A 205 -28.19 -33.69 -4.29
CA GLY A 205 -27.46 -32.92 -3.27
C GLY A 205 -28.20 -31.64 -2.84
N GLY A 206 -29.22 -31.25 -3.61
CA GLY A 206 -30.10 -30.14 -3.30
C GLY A 206 -29.38 -28.80 -3.42
N VAL A 207 -30.18 -27.74 -3.46
CA VAL A 207 -29.70 -26.36 -3.57
C VAL A 207 -28.75 -25.99 -2.43
N THR A 208 -28.95 -26.57 -1.26
CA THR A 208 -28.13 -26.34 -0.05
C THR A 208 -26.64 -26.64 -0.28
N LEU A 209 -26.33 -27.70 -1.03
CA LEU A 209 -24.96 -28.15 -1.23
C LEU A 209 -24.18 -27.17 -2.12
N VAL A 210 -24.85 -26.61 -3.15
CA VAL A 210 -24.31 -25.54 -4.00
C VAL A 210 -24.07 -24.26 -3.21
N VAL A 211 -25.04 -23.85 -2.38
CA VAL A 211 -24.91 -22.63 -1.57
C VAL A 211 -23.76 -22.75 -0.56
N VAL A 212 -23.64 -23.89 0.11
CA VAL A 212 -22.56 -24.15 1.07
C VAL A 212 -21.19 -24.15 0.39
N SER A 213 -21.06 -24.75 -0.79
CA SER A 213 -19.78 -24.75 -1.52
C SER A 213 -19.38 -23.36 -1.99
N PHE A 214 -20.33 -22.57 -2.48
CA PHE A 214 -20.06 -21.18 -2.86
C PHE A 214 -19.63 -20.32 -1.68
N LEU A 215 -20.35 -20.40 -0.54
CA LEU A 215 -19.98 -19.66 0.67
C LEU A 215 -18.61 -20.09 1.20
N GLY A 216 -18.32 -21.39 1.20
CA GLY A 216 -17.03 -21.93 1.61
C GLY A 216 -15.89 -21.42 0.74
N THR A 217 -16.08 -21.41 -0.58
CA THR A 217 -15.09 -20.92 -1.54
C THR A 217 -14.87 -19.41 -1.41
N ILE A 218 -15.94 -18.61 -1.25
CA ILE A 218 -15.84 -17.16 -1.00
C ILE A 218 -15.07 -16.90 0.29
N ALA A 219 -15.37 -17.63 1.37
CA ALA A 219 -14.67 -17.50 2.64
C ALA A 219 -13.17 -17.82 2.50
N ALA A 220 -12.83 -18.90 1.78
CA ALA A 220 -11.45 -19.30 1.53
C ALA A 220 -10.68 -18.26 0.70
N LEU A 221 -11.26 -17.76 -0.39
CA LEU A 221 -10.65 -16.73 -1.23
C LEU A 221 -10.50 -15.40 -0.49
N THR A 222 -11.49 -15.03 0.32
CA THR A 222 -11.43 -13.82 1.15
C THR A 222 -10.31 -13.92 2.19
N ALA A 223 -10.14 -15.08 2.82
CA ALA A 223 -9.04 -15.34 3.74
C ALA A 223 -7.67 -15.25 3.05
N LEU A 224 -7.56 -15.78 1.83
CA LEU A 224 -6.35 -15.68 1.01
C LEU A 224 -6.02 -14.22 0.66
N VAL A 225 -7.00 -13.46 0.17
CA VAL A 225 -6.82 -12.03 -0.16
C VAL A 225 -6.45 -11.23 1.09
N PHE A 226 -7.05 -11.53 2.23
CA PHE A 226 -6.69 -10.91 3.50
C PHE A 226 -5.24 -11.20 3.91
N MET A 227 -4.77 -12.44 3.70
CA MET A 227 -3.38 -12.83 3.93
C MET A 227 -2.43 -12.06 3.01
N ILE A 228 -2.72 -12.00 1.71
CA ILE A 228 -1.94 -11.23 0.72
C ILE A 228 -1.85 -9.76 1.14
N ARG A 229 -2.98 -9.14 1.48
CA ARG A 229 -3.04 -7.74 1.95
C ARG A 229 -2.19 -7.47 3.19
N LYS A 230 -1.95 -8.48 4.03
CA LYS A 230 -1.14 -8.35 5.24
C LYS A 230 0.35 -8.59 5.00
N VAL A 231 0.70 -9.32 3.94
CA VAL A 231 2.08 -9.63 3.57
C VAL A 231 2.67 -8.55 2.66
N LEU A 232 1.90 -8.01 1.72
CA LEU A 232 2.39 -6.97 0.82
C LEU A 232 2.51 -5.60 1.52
N PRO A 233 3.54 -4.81 1.18
CA PRO A 233 3.57 -3.40 1.54
C PRO A 233 2.37 -2.67 0.90
N ARG A 234 1.87 -1.64 1.58
CA ARG A 234 0.76 -0.82 1.06
C ARG A 234 1.34 0.33 0.24
N GLU A 235 1.03 0.36 -1.04
CA GLU A 235 1.26 1.54 -1.86
C GLU A 235 0.05 2.48 -1.80
N LYS A 236 0.32 3.77 -1.70
CA LYS A 236 -0.71 4.80 -1.73
C LYS A 236 -0.91 5.24 -3.18
N LEU A 237 -2.08 4.92 -3.73
CA LEU A 237 -2.49 5.36 -5.07
C LEU A 237 -2.77 6.87 -5.18
N VAL A 238 -3.01 7.55 -4.05
CA VAL A 238 -3.35 8.98 -4.02
C VAL A 238 -2.59 9.64 -2.89
N HIS A 239 -2.27 10.93 -3.07
CA HIS A 239 -1.66 11.78 -2.06
C HIS A 239 -2.53 11.97 -0.81
N ASP A 240 -1.89 12.24 0.32
CA ASP A 240 -2.53 12.47 1.63
C ASP A 240 -2.87 13.96 1.92
N LEU A 241 -2.79 14.83 0.91
CA LEU A 241 -3.14 16.26 1.08
C LEU A 241 -4.61 16.45 1.47
N SER A 242 -4.89 17.55 2.18
CA SER A 242 -6.24 17.96 2.58
C SER A 242 -7.19 18.16 1.39
N VAL A 243 -6.65 18.61 0.26
CA VAL A 243 -7.36 18.70 -1.02
C VAL A 243 -7.29 17.32 -1.68
N ASN A 244 -8.35 16.55 -1.49
CA ASN A 244 -8.49 15.22 -2.07
C ASN A 244 -9.44 15.24 -3.27
N ILE A 245 -9.31 14.26 -4.15
CA ILE A 245 -10.11 14.16 -5.37
C ILE A 245 -11.55 13.78 -4.96
N PRO A 246 -12.58 14.57 -5.35
CA PRO A 246 -13.97 14.29 -4.98
C PRO A 246 -14.47 12.94 -5.52
N GLU A 247 -13.88 12.48 -6.63
CA GLU A 247 -14.19 11.22 -7.31
C GLU A 247 -13.92 9.98 -6.44
N ARG A 248 -13.03 10.08 -5.44
CA ARG A 248 -12.81 9.00 -4.46
C ARG A 248 -14.04 8.78 -3.58
N ARG A 249 -14.75 9.85 -3.21
CA ARG A 249 -16.02 9.74 -2.47
C ARG A 249 -17.10 9.14 -3.37
N LEU A 250 -17.15 9.53 -4.64
CA LEU A 250 -18.03 8.91 -5.64
C LEU A 250 -17.79 7.41 -5.74
N TYR A 251 -16.54 6.93 -5.78
CA TYR A 251 -16.25 5.49 -5.74
C TYR A 251 -16.82 4.82 -4.49
N ALA A 252 -16.59 5.40 -3.31
CA ALA A 252 -17.12 4.86 -2.06
C ALA A 252 -18.66 4.80 -2.06
N TYR A 253 -19.34 5.86 -2.52
CA TYR A 253 -20.79 5.88 -2.65
C TYR A 253 -21.28 4.86 -3.66
N THR A 254 -20.69 4.79 -4.86
CA THR A 254 -21.08 3.82 -5.90
C THR A 254 -20.91 2.38 -5.45
N LEU A 255 -19.86 2.07 -4.69
CA LEU A 255 -19.63 0.75 -4.12
C LEU A 255 -20.70 0.40 -3.07
N ILE A 256 -20.99 1.32 -2.14
CA ILE A 256 -22.04 1.11 -1.12
C ILE A 256 -23.40 0.95 -1.80
N THR A 257 -23.75 1.83 -2.74
CA THR A 257 -25.02 1.75 -3.46
C THR A 257 -25.14 0.46 -4.26
N ALA A 258 -24.08 0.02 -4.93
CA ALA A 258 -24.09 -1.21 -5.72
C ALA A 258 -24.27 -2.45 -4.84
N VAL A 259 -23.63 -2.51 -3.66
CA VAL A 259 -23.80 -3.62 -2.73
C VAL A 259 -25.21 -3.63 -2.14
N VAL A 260 -25.74 -2.46 -1.73
CA VAL A 260 -27.08 -2.36 -1.14
C VAL A 260 -28.16 -2.66 -2.18
N LEU A 261 -28.11 -2.03 -3.36
CA LEU A 261 -29.04 -2.31 -4.46
C LEU A 261 -28.92 -3.75 -4.94
N GLY A 262 -27.71 -4.27 -5.09
CA GLY A 262 -27.47 -5.66 -5.47
C GLY A 262 -28.11 -6.63 -4.47
N ALA A 263 -27.98 -6.37 -3.17
CA ALA A 263 -28.59 -7.21 -2.13
C ALA A 263 -30.13 -7.11 -2.14
N VAL A 264 -30.68 -5.91 -2.27
CA VAL A 264 -32.14 -5.69 -2.28
C VAL A 264 -32.79 -6.32 -3.52
N VAL A 265 -32.22 -6.05 -4.71
CA VAL A 265 -32.71 -6.63 -5.98
C VAL A 265 -32.50 -8.13 -5.97
N GLY A 266 -31.34 -8.61 -5.50
CA GLY A 266 -31.08 -10.04 -5.36
C GLY A 266 -32.11 -10.73 -4.48
N LEU A 267 -32.42 -10.17 -3.30
CA LEU A 267 -33.45 -10.70 -2.39
C LEU A 267 -34.85 -10.69 -3.01
N GLY A 268 -35.18 -9.65 -3.80
CA GLY A 268 -36.42 -9.57 -4.55
C GLY A 268 -36.54 -10.69 -5.61
N VAL A 269 -35.48 -10.90 -6.39
CA VAL A 269 -35.40 -11.99 -7.38
C VAL A 269 -35.48 -13.36 -6.71
N PHE A 270 -34.81 -13.53 -5.56
CA PHE A 270 -34.91 -14.74 -4.76
C PHE A 270 -36.34 -15.04 -4.28
N ARG A 271 -37.10 -14.01 -3.88
CA ARG A 271 -38.50 -14.18 -3.44
C ARG A 271 -39.42 -14.65 -4.57
N ILE A 272 -39.15 -14.25 -5.81
CA ILE A 272 -39.97 -14.59 -6.98
C ILE A 272 -39.64 -16.00 -7.48
N PHE A 273 -38.36 -16.27 -7.76
CA PHE A 273 -37.93 -17.51 -8.39
C PHE A 273 -37.64 -18.64 -7.39
N LYS A 274 -37.49 -18.34 -6.09
CA LYS A 274 -37.15 -19.27 -5.00
C LYS A 274 -35.83 -20.05 -5.18
N ASP A 275 -35.10 -19.81 -6.25
CA ASP A 275 -33.79 -20.39 -6.53
C ASP A 275 -32.65 -19.40 -6.17
N PRO A 276 -31.69 -19.80 -5.32
CA PRO A 276 -30.52 -18.99 -4.97
C PRO A 276 -29.61 -18.62 -6.15
N SER A 277 -29.65 -19.37 -7.24
CA SER A 277 -28.84 -19.13 -8.44
C SER A 277 -29.09 -17.73 -9.03
N TYR A 278 -30.35 -17.31 -9.09
CA TYR A 278 -30.73 -16.00 -9.64
C TYR A 278 -30.37 -14.84 -8.71
N PHE A 279 -30.33 -15.08 -7.39
CA PHE A 279 -29.79 -14.11 -6.42
C PHE A 279 -28.32 -13.80 -6.73
N MET A 280 -27.52 -14.84 -7.00
CA MET A 280 -26.08 -14.68 -7.20
C MET A 280 -25.76 -13.96 -8.51
N ILE A 281 -26.49 -14.27 -9.58
CA ILE A 281 -26.33 -13.61 -10.89
C ILE A 281 -26.69 -12.13 -10.79
N SER A 282 -27.84 -11.81 -10.18
CA SER A 282 -28.29 -10.42 -10.02
C SER A 282 -27.33 -9.62 -9.13
N PHE A 283 -26.92 -10.17 -7.99
CA PHE A 283 -25.94 -9.53 -7.11
C PHE A 283 -24.60 -9.28 -7.82
N GLY A 284 -24.11 -10.27 -8.58
CA GLY A 284 -22.88 -10.16 -9.37
C GLY A 284 -22.95 -9.08 -10.45
N ALA A 285 -24.10 -8.93 -11.13
CA ALA A 285 -24.29 -7.92 -12.17
C ALA A 285 -24.14 -6.48 -11.62
N PHE A 286 -24.68 -6.22 -10.42
CA PHE A 286 -24.53 -4.90 -9.77
C PHE A 286 -23.09 -4.58 -9.35
N LEU A 287 -22.28 -5.59 -9.04
CA LEU A 287 -20.86 -5.43 -8.68
C LEU A 287 -19.96 -5.03 -9.86
N ILE A 288 -20.40 -5.23 -11.10
CA ILE A 288 -19.64 -4.81 -12.30
C ILE A 288 -19.56 -3.27 -12.37
N VAL A 289 -20.63 -2.57 -11.95
CA VAL A 289 -20.74 -1.11 -12.02
C VAL A 289 -19.63 -0.39 -11.23
N PRO A 290 -19.41 -0.66 -9.91
CA PRO A 290 -18.32 -0.03 -9.18
C PRO A 290 -16.95 -0.45 -9.72
N GLY A 291 -16.82 -1.67 -10.28
CA GLY A 291 -15.58 -2.12 -10.93
C GLY A 291 -15.20 -1.25 -12.14
N PHE A 292 -16.16 -0.94 -13.02
CA PHE A 292 -15.92 -0.05 -14.16
C PHE A 292 -15.62 1.38 -13.73
N MET A 293 -16.36 1.89 -12.72
CA MET A 293 -16.12 3.22 -12.16
C MET A 293 -14.71 3.34 -11.55
N GLY A 294 -14.28 2.32 -10.79
CA GLY A 294 -12.95 2.25 -10.21
C GLY A 294 -11.86 2.33 -11.28
N ARG A 295 -12.00 1.56 -12.36
CA ARG A 295 -11.05 1.57 -13.49
C ARG A 295 -10.94 2.94 -14.15
N LYS A 296 -12.06 3.66 -14.28
CA LYS A 296 -12.08 5.01 -14.86
C LYS A 296 -11.35 6.02 -13.97
N ILE A 297 -11.60 5.96 -12.67
CA ILE A 297 -10.96 6.86 -11.69
C ILE A 297 -9.46 6.59 -11.61
N GLU A 298 -9.04 5.32 -11.55
CA GLU A 298 -7.63 4.93 -11.57
C GLU A 298 -6.93 5.39 -12.85
N GLY A 299 -7.61 5.26 -14.01
CA GLY A 299 -7.12 5.79 -15.28
C GLY A 299 -6.88 7.31 -15.25
N LYS A 300 -7.84 8.07 -14.68
CA LYS A 300 -7.71 9.53 -14.50
C LYS A 300 -6.51 9.87 -13.60
N ILE A 301 -6.38 9.21 -12.45
CA ILE A 301 -5.25 9.44 -11.53
C ILE A 301 -3.92 9.20 -12.24
N LYS A 302 -3.79 8.07 -12.96
CA LYS A 302 -2.57 7.72 -13.70
C LYS A 302 -2.24 8.75 -14.78
N ASN A 303 -3.25 9.25 -15.49
CA ASN A 303 -3.07 10.29 -16.50
C ASN A 303 -2.59 11.59 -15.86
N VAL A 304 -3.24 12.03 -14.76
CA VAL A 304 -2.84 13.21 -14.00
C VAL A 304 -1.40 13.11 -13.52
N ASP A 305 -0.98 11.98 -12.95
CA ASP A 305 0.40 11.75 -12.50
C ASP A 305 1.41 11.84 -13.66
N SER A 306 1.07 11.25 -14.81
CA SER A 306 1.91 11.31 -16.00
C SER A 306 2.05 12.74 -16.53
N PHE A 307 0.94 13.47 -16.64
CA PHE A 307 0.97 14.86 -17.09
C PHE A 307 1.66 15.78 -16.09
N PHE A 308 1.60 15.48 -14.78
CA PHE A 308 2.24 16.27 -13.75
C PHE A 308 3.77 16.27 -13.88
N VAL A 309 4.37 15.11 -14.18
CA VAL A 309 5.81 15.01 -14.45
C VAL A 309 6.22 15.86 -15.66
N VAL A 310 5.42 15.83 -16.73
CA VAL A 310 5.65 16.66 -17.93
C VAL A 310 5.53 18.14 -17.59
N PHE A 311 4.48 18.53 -16.85
CA PHE A 311 4.27 19.91 -16.41
C PHE A 311 5.45 20.44 -15.60
N ILE A 312 5.92 19.71 -14.58
CA ILE A 312 7.04 20.12 -13.73
C ILE A 312 8.33 20.26 -14.56
N ARG A 313 8.59 19.33 -15.50
CA ARG A 313 9.76 19.41 -16.38
C ARG A 313 9.69 20.63 -17.30
N SER A 314 8.57 20.85 -17.98
CA SER A 314 8.37 22.01 -18.86
C SER A 314 8.40 23.34 -18.07
N PHE A 315 7.89 23.33 -16.84
CA PHE A 315 8.00 24.46 -15.93
C PHE A 315 9.44 24.77 -15.55
N GLY A 316 10.24 23.76 -15.21
CA GLY A 316 11.67 23.95 -14.95
C GLY A 316 12.41 24.58 -16.14
N LEU A 317 12.15 24.11 -17.36
CA LEU A 317 12.78 24.62 -18.59
C LEU A 317 12.37 26.06 -18.95
N THR A 318 11.09 26.41 -18.75
CA THR A 318 10.63 27.77 -19.01
C THR A 318 11.09 28.73 -17.92
N LEU A 319 11.13 28.28 -16.67
CA LEU A 319 11.64 29.07 -15.54
C LEU A 319 13.13 29.37 -15.69
N SER A 320 13.94 28.43 -16.17
CA SER A 320 15.38 28.68 -16.43
C SER A 320 15.60 29.75 -17.50
N SER A 321 14.67 29.86 -18.46
CA SER A 321 14.72 30.85 -19.55
C SER A 321 14.21 32.23 -19.13
N VAL A 322 13.03 32.29 -18.50
CA VAL A 322 12.32 33.55 -18.21
C VAL A 322 12.68 34.14 -16.84
N ARG A 323 13.24 33.34 -15.93
CA ARG A 323 13.64 33.70 -14.55
C ARG A 323 12.55 34.37 -13.69
N ASN A 324 11.28 34.30 -14.11
CA ASN A 324 10.12 34.79 -13.37
C ASN A 324 9.01 33.73 -13.37
N TYR A 325 8.60 33.31 -12.16
CA TYR A 325 7.57 32.30 -11.94
C TYR A 325 6.25 32.60 -12.63
N ALA A 326 5.76 33.86 -12.54
CA ALA A 326 4.47 34.23 -13.11
C ALA A 326 4.48 34.18 -14.64
N SER A 327 5.56 34.64 -15.26
CA SER A 327 5.71 34.64 -16.72
C SER A 327 5.94 33.23 -17.27
N ALA A 328 6.72 32.40 -16.57
CA ALA A 328 6.91 30.99 -16.93
C ALA A 328 5.57 30.23 -16.86
N LEU A 329 4.80 30.42 -15.78
CA LEU A 329 3.49 29.80 -15.63
C LEU A 329 2.49 30.29 -16.69
N ARG A 330 2.45 31.60 -16.98
CA ARG A 330 1.61 32.15 -18.06
C ARG A 330 1.93 31.56 -19.43
N SER A 331 3.21 31.27 -19.70
CA SER A 331 3.62 30.63 -20.94
C SER A 331 3.10 29.19 -21.02
N LEU A 332 3.13 28.46 -19.91
CA LEU A 332 2.67 27.06 -19.85
C LEU A 332 1.16 26.93 -19.85
N LEU A 333 0.43 27.87 -19.26
CA LEU A 333 -1.04 27.87 -19.30
C LEU A 333 -1.62 28.00 -20.71
N ARG A 334 -0.80 28.40 -21.71
CA ARG A 334 -1.18 28.37 -23.13
C ARG A 334 -1.06 26.98 -23.75
N THR A 335 -0.34 26.06 -23.11
CA THR A 335 -0.14 24.68 -23.54
C THR A 335 -1.21 23.79 -22.90
N ASP A 336 -1.82 22.89 -23.69
CA ASP A 336 -2.79 21.92 -23.18
C ASP A 336 -2.03 20.74 -22.53
N PHE A 337 -2.17 20.59 -21.21
CA PHE A 337 -1.64 19.47 -20.41
C PHE A 337 -2.72 18.40 -20.17
N GLY A 338 -3.74 18.34 -21.03
CA GLY A 338 -4.79 17.33 -20.98
C GLY A 338 -5.66 17.48 -19.73
N GLU A 339 -5.73 16.42 -18.92
CA GLU A 339 -6.57 16.37 -17.71
C GLU A 339 -6.13 17.37 -16.62
N LEU A 340 -4.91 17.92 -16.68
CA LEU A 340 -4.47 19.00 -15.80
C LEU A 340 -5.01 20.38 -16.19
N THR A 341 -5.27 20.60 -17.49
CA THR A 341 -5.76 21.88 -18.02
C THR A 341 -7.28 21.97 -17.96
N ARG A 342 -7.98 20.83 -17.98
CA ARG A 342 -9.45 20.72 -17.91
C ARG A 342 -9.84 19.82 -16.73
N PRO A 343 -9.96 20.37 -15.51
CA PRO A 343 -10.21 19.59 -14.28
C PRO A 343 -11.52 18.78 -14.30
#